data_AF-A0A661DWK0-F1
#
_entry.id   AF-A0A661DWK0-F1
#
_cell.length_a   1.000
_cell.length_b   1.000
_cell.length_c   1.000
_cell.angle_alpha   90.00
_cell.angle_beta   90.00
_cell.angle_gamma   90.00
#
_symmetry.space_group_name_H-M   'P 1'
#
loop_
_entity.id
_entity.type
_entity.pdbx_description
1 polymer ?
#
loop_
_entity_poly.entity_id
_entity_poly.type
_entity_poly.pdbx_seq_one_letter_code
_entity_poly.pdbx_strand_id
1 'polypeptide(L)'
;RKHGNIDDNLAISSWSWSQQILFLAIGTVLTIATASYLNSINASQSPYLDAGVTVFSILNTVLMARKVLQNWLYWIVIDTAAIVLYAQNGYYATIVMYSVYLILAVIGFISWQNLYKQQTI
;
A
#
# COMPACT_ATOMS: atom_id res chain seq x y z
N ARG A 1 38.75 -5.39 -10.48
CA ARG A 1 37.52 -5.60 -9.67
C ARG A 1 36.35 -5.16 -10.53
N LYS A 2 35.66 -6.09 -11.21
CA LYS A 2 34.53 -5.81 -12.11
C LYS A 2 33.42 -5.16 -11.27
N HIS A 3 33.26 -3.85 -11.38
CA HIS A 3 32.07 -3.16 -10.92
C HIS A 3 31.00 -3.57 -11.93
N GLY A 4 30.22 -4.60 -11.56
CA GLY A 4 29.15 -5.11 -12.40
C GLY A 4 28.21 -3.96 -12.70
N ASN A 5 28.02 -3.70 -13.98
CA ASN A 5 26.95 -2.89 -14.52
C ASN A 5 25.63 -3.59 -14.17
N ILE A 6 25.21 -3.48 -12.91
CA ILE A 6 23.86 -3.81 -12.51
C ILE A 6 23.10 -2.52 -12.78
N ASP A 7 22.76 -2.34 -14.05
CA ASP A 7 21.60 -1.56 -14.39
C ASP A 7 20.44 -2.23 -13.63
N ASP A 8 20.19 -1.83 -12.38
CA ASP A 8 19.05 -2.24 -11.54
C ASP A 8 17.75 -1.64 -12.11
N ASN A 9 17.60 -1.79 -13.42
CA ASN A 9 16.39 -1.57 -14.17
C ASN A 9 15.50 -2.78 -13.91
N LEU A 10 15.13 -2.98 -12.63
CA LEU A 10 14.03 -3.85 -12.27
C LEU A 10 12.84 -3.38 -13.11
N ALA A 11 12.47 -4.19 -14.10
CA ALA A 11 11.35 -3.93 -14.97
C ALA A 11 10.08 -3.90 -14.12
N ILE A 12 9.15 -3.02 -14.47
CA ILE A 12 7.90 -2.91 -13.74
C ILE A 12 7.14 -4.21 -13.98
N SER A 13 6.84 -4.93 -12.90
CA SER A 13 6.16 -6.22 -13.01
C SER A 13 4.66 -6.05 -12.76
N SER A 14 3.85 -6.81 -13.48
CA SER A 14 2.41 -6.92 -13.23
C SER A 14 2.13 -8.24 -12.55
N TRP A 15 1.56 -8.22 -11.35
CA TRP A 15 1.09 -9.42 -10.69
C TRP A 15 -0.20 -9.95 -11.32
N SER A 16 -0.35 -11.27 -11.33
CA SER A 16 -1.59 -11.94 -11.75
C SER A 16 -2.67 -11.81 -10.69
N TRP A 17 -3.94 -11.92 -11.11
CA TRP A 17 -5.10 -11.84 -10.21
C TRP A 17 -5.04 -12.83 -9.05
N SER A 18 -4.45 -14.01 -9.24
CA SER A 18 -4.26 -15.00 -8.16
C SER A 18 -3.31 -14.51 -7.06
N GLN A 19 -2.24 -13.80 -7.41
CA GLN A 19 -1.30 -13.23 -6.45
C GLN A 19 -1.92 -12.08 -5.66
N GLN A 20 -2.80 -11.30 -6.31
CA GLN A 20 -3.55 -10.23 -5.65
C GLN A 20 -4.56 -10.79 -4.64
N ILE A 21 -5.30 -11.85 -5.00
CA ILE A 21 -6.23 -12.50 -4.08
C ILE A 21 -5.48 -13.11 -2.89
N LEU A 22 -4.35 -13.78 -3.13
CA LEU A 22 -3.51 -14.32 -2.06
C LEU A 22 -2.99 -13.21 -1.14
N PHE A 23 -2.53 -12.10 -1.71
CA PHE A 23 -2.09 -10.93 -0.96
C PHE A 23 -3.20 -10.35 -0.07
N LEU A 24 -4.40 -10.18 -0.64
CA LEU A 24 -5.59 -9.74 0.10
C LEU A 24 -5.96 -10.70 1.22
N ALA A 25 -5.93 -12.01 0.96
CA ALA A 25 -6.22 -13.04 1.97
C ALA A 25 -5.20 -13.04 3.12
N ILE A 26 -3.91 -12.90 2.81
CA ILE A 26 -2.85 -12.78 3.84
C ILE A 26 -3.04 -11.48 4.64
N GLY A 27 -3.31 -10.38 3.95
CA GLY A 27 -3.56 -9.08 4.57
C GLY A 27 -4.76 -9.07 5.51
N THR A 28 -5.88 -9.70 5.13
CA THR A 28 -7.06 -9.80 6.00
C THR A 28 -6.83 -10.68 7.21
N VAL A 29 -6.15 -11.83 7.06
CA VAL A 29 -5.80 -12.70 8.19
C VAL A 29 -4.90 -11.97 9.19
N LEU A 30 -3.86 -11.28 8.71
CA LEU A 30 -2.98 -10.49 9.55
C LEU A 30 -3.73 -9.32 10.21
N THR A 31 -4.61 -8.65 9.48
CA THR A 31 -5.45 -7.57 10.03
C THR A 31 -6.31 -8.07 11.19
N ILE A 32 -6.96 -9.23 11.05
CA ILE A 32 -7.78 -9.82 12.12
C ILE A 32 -6.92 -10.16 13.33
N ALA A 33 -5.73 -10.74 13.12
CA ALA A 33 -4.81 -11.08 14.20
C ALA A 33 -4.28 -9.83 14.94
N THR A 34 -3.93 -8.78 14.21
CA THR A 34 -3.47 -7.52 14.79
C THR A 34 -4.61 -6.75 15.46
N ALA A 35 -5.81 -6.76 14.88
CA ALA A 35 -7.00 -6.12 15.45
C ALA A 35 -7.43 -6.79 16.76
N SER A 36 -7.39 -8.13 16.85
CA SER A 36 -7.71 -8.83 18.09
C SER A 36 -6.69 -8.54 19.20
N TYR A 37 -5.41 -8.42 18.84
CA TYR A 37 -4.37 -7.96 19.75
C TYR A 37 -4.61 -6.52 20.23
N LEU A 38 -4.86 -5.56 19.32
CA LEU A 38 -5.17 -4.17 19.66
C LEU A 38 -6.41 -4.04 20.55
N ASN A 39 -7.45 -4.84 20.28
CA ASN A 39 -8.68 -4.84 21.06
C ASN A 39 -8.44 -5.34 22.50
N SER A 40 -7.51 -6.28 22.68
CA SER A 40 -7.17 -6.84 24.00
C SER A 40 -6.47 -5.81 24.90
N ILE A 41 -5.76 -4.83 24.31
CA ILE A 41 -5.04 -3.79 25.02
C ILE A 41 -5.78 -2.43 25.05
N ASN A 42 -7.02 -2.36 24.52
CA ASN A 42 -7.83 -1.13 24.40
C ASN A 42 -7.08 0.06 23.78
N ALA A 43 -6.17 -0.19 22.83
CA ALA A 43 -5.27 0.84 22.32
C ALA A 43 -5.86 1.75 21.24
N SER A 44 -7.02 1.41 20.65
CA SER A 44 -7.63 2.19 19.57
C SER A 44 -9.15 2.19 19.62
N GLN A 45 -9.74 3.31 19.22
CA GLN A 45 -11.20 3.48 19.05
C GLN A 45 -11.74 2.72 17.82
N SER A 46 -10.88 2.35 16.87
CA SER A 46 -11.26 1.56 15.69
C SER A 46 -10.17 0.52 15.34
N PRO A 47 -10.02 -0.54 16.15
CA PRO A 47 -8.93 -1.51 16.05
C PRO A 47 -8.82 -2.19 14.69
N TYR A 48 -9.96 -2.48 14.05
CA TYR A 48 -10.00 -3.15 12.75
C TYR A 48 -9.51 -2.28 11.60
N LEU A 49 -9.88 -1.00 11.59
CA LEU A 49 -9.44 -0.05 10.57
C LEU A 49 -7.97 0.31 10.73
N ASP A 50 -7.52 0.57 11.97
CA ASP A 50 -6.12 0.86 12.28
C ASP A 50 -5.20 -0.30 11.91
N ALA A 51 -5.56 -1.52 12.33
CA ALA A 51 -4.80 -2.72 12.01
C ALA A 51 -4.77 -2.95 10.49
N GLY A 52 -5.88 -2.72 9.79
CA GLY A 52 -5.98 -2.85 8.35
C GLY A 52 -5.03 -1.90 7.63
N VAL A 53 -5.14 -0.60 7.90
CA VAL A 53 -4.26 0.42 7.30
C VAL A 53 -2.79 0.08 7.54
N THR A 54 -2.43 -0.33 8.75
CA THR A 54 -1.04 -0.66 9.12
C THR A 54 -0.51 -1.90 8.39
N VAL A 55 -1.25 -3.02 8.47
CA VAL A 55 -0.85 -4.29 7.87
C VAL A 55 -0.76 -4.16 6.35
N PHE A 56 -1.77 -3.57 5.71
CA PHE A 56 -1.77 -3.36 4.27
C PHE A 56 -0.65 -2.39 3.85
N SER A 57 -0.32 -1.36 4.64
CA SER A 57 0.81 -0.46 4.35
C SER A 57 2.15 -1.20 4.32
N ILE A 58 2.41 -2.07 5.31
CA ILE A 58 3.64 -2.85 5.39
C ILE A 58 3.73 -3.80 4.19
N LEU A 59 2.65 -4.54 3.93
CA LEU A 59 2.57 -5.46 2.81
C LEU A 59 2.76 -4.74 1.47
N ASN A 60 2.13 -3.58 1.30
CA ASN A 60 2.24 -2.80 0.08
C ASN A 60 3.63 -2.19 -0.11
N THR A 61 4.33 -1.82 0.97
CA THR A 61 5.73 -1.39 0.92
C THR A 61 6.63 -2.46 0.28
N VAL A 62 6.35 -3.74 0.52
CA VAL A 62 7.05 -4.85 -0.14
C VAL A 62 6.75 -4.91 -1.64
N LEU A 63 5.50 -4.65 -2.06
CA LEU A 63 5.12 -4.59 -3.48
C LEU A 63 5.77 -3.39 -4.18
N MET A 64 5.83 -2.24 -3.51
CA MET A 64 6.55 -1.06 -4.00
C MET A 64 8.03 -1.38 -4.24
N ALA A 65 8.69 -2.02 -3.26
CA ALA A 65 10.09 -2.42 -3.37
C ALA A 65 10.32 -3.42 -4.53
N ARG A 66 9.33 -4.28 -4.82
CA ARG A 66 9.34 -5.23 -5.95
C ARG A 66 8.93 -4.61 -7.29
N LYS A 67 8.73 -3.29 -7.34
CA LYS A 67 8.25 -2.54 -8.51
C LYS A 67 7.00 -3.14 -9.17
N VAL A 68 6.04 -3.57 -8.36
CA VAL A 68 4.76 -4.09 -8.84
C VAL A 68 3.83 -2.93 -9.16
N LEU A 69 3.25 -2.88 -10.36
CA LEU A 69 2.40 -1.76 -10.80
C LEU A 69 1.16 -1.59 -9.90
N GLN A 70 0.58 -2.69 -9.43
CA GLN A 70 -0.64 -2.66 -8.63
C GLN A 70 -0.45 -2.12 -7.19
N ASN A 71 0.79 -1.96 -6.74
CA ASN A 71 1.12 -1.28 -5.49
C ASN A 71 0.41 0.07 -5.34
N TRP A 72 0.35 0.85 -6.42
CA TRP A 72 -0.23 2.18 -6.36
C TRP A 72 -1.75 2.16 -6.12
N LEU A 73 -2.46 1.16 -6.67
CA LEU A 73 -3.89 0.99 -6.40
C LEU A 73 -4.14 0.66 -4.93
N TYR A 74 -3.28 -0.16 -4.32
CA TYR A 74 -3.36 -0.44 -2.90
C TYR A 74 -3.07 0.81 -2.06
N TRP A 75 -2.09 1.64 -2.43
CA TRP A 75 -1.84 2.91 -1.72
C TRP A 75 -3.05 3.83 -1.76
N ILE A 76 -3.74 3.95 -2.91
CA ILE A 76 -4.96 4.75 -3.01
C ILE A 76 -6.03 4.23 -2.03
N VAL A 77 -6.24 2.91 -1.95
CA VAL A 77 -7.22 2.32 -1.02
C VAL A 77 -6.81 2.54 0.44
N ILE A 78 -5.54 2.34 0.77
CA ILE A 78 -4.98 2.52 2.12
C ILE A 78 -5.10 3.97 2.57
N ASP A 79 -4.67 4.92 1.73
CA ASP A 79 -4.72 6.35 2.04
C ASP A 79 -6.16 6.83 2.18
N THR A 80 -7.08 6.34 1.33
CA THR A 80 -8.52 6.64 1.47
C THR A 80 -9.08 6.11 2.79
N ALA A 81 -8.75 4.87 3.15
CA ALA A 81 -9.18 4.27 4.42
C ALA A 81 -8.62 5.05 5.63
N ALA A 82 -7.35 5.48 5.55
CA ALA A 82 -6.73 6.33 6.56
C ALA A 82 -7.46 7.68 6.68
N ILE A 83 -7.76 8.35 5.57
CA ILE A 83 -8.52 9.61 5.57
C ILE A 83 -9.88 9.43 6.27
N VAL A 84 -10.64 8.38 5.94
CA VAL A 84 -11.95 8.11 6.56
C VAL A 84 -11.80 7.88 8.06
N LEU A 85 -10.78 7.12 8.48
CA LEU A 85 -10.50 6.86 9.88
C LEU A 85 -10.15 8.14 10.65
N TYR A 86 -9.25 8.97 10.12
CA TYR A 86 -8.84 10.21 10.78
C TYR A 86 -9.91 11.30 10.72
N ALA A 87 -10.79 11.29 9.73
CA ALA A 87 -11.96 12.17 9.65
C ALA A 87 -12.94 11.91 10.79
N GLN A 88 -13.18 10.63 11.14
CA GLN A 88 -14.03 10.27 12.28
C GLN A 88 -13.43 10.71 13.62
N ASN A 89 -12.10 10.71 13.72
CA ASN A 89 -11.38 11.09 14.93
C ASN A 89 -11.08 12.60 15.03
N GLY A 90 -11.41 13.41 14.02
CA GLY A 90 -11.19 14.86 14.02
C GLY A 90 -9.74 15.31 13.80
N TYR A 91 -8.85 14.44 13.32
CA TYR A 91 -7.43 14.76 13.12
C TYR A 91 -7.17 15.39 11.73
N TYR A 92 -7.49 16.68 11.58
CA TYR A 92 -7.42 17.39 10.30
C TYR A 92 -6.03 17.42 9.65
N ALA A 93 -4.96 17.57 10.44
CA ALA A 93 -3.60 17.61 9.88
C ALA A 93 -3.22 16.28 9.19
N THR A 94 -3.57 15.15 9.81
CA THR A 94 -3.31 13.81 9.28
C THR A 94 -4.12 13.55 8.02
N ILE A 95 -5.37 14.02 7.95
CA ILE A 95 -6.21 13.93 6.75
C ILE A 95 -5.55 14.64 5.56
N VAL A 96 -5.04 15.86 5.77
CA VAL A 96 -4.35 16.62 4.70
C VAL A 96 -3.11 15.87 4.23
N MET A 97 -2.31 15.34 5.16
CA MET A 97 -1.12 14.54 4.83
C MET A 97 -1.47 13.30 3.98
N TYR A 98 -2.45 12.50 4.38
CA TYR A 98 -2.87 11.33 3.59
C TYR A 98 -3.53 11.73 2.26
N SER A 99 -4.19 12.88 2.19
CA SER A 99 -4.73 13.39 0.91
C SER A 99 -3.61 13.72 -0.07
N VAL A 100 -2.50 14.30 0.41
CA VAL A 100 -1.30 14.52 -0.40
C VAL A 100 -0.71 13.19 -0.86
N TYR A 101 -0.62 12.20 0.03
CA TYR A 101 -0.11 10.86 -0.32
C TYR A 101 -0.99 10.15 -1.36
N LEU A 102 -2.30 10.28 -1.26
CA LEU A 102 -3.24 9.76 -2.23
C LEU A 102 -3.00 10.37 -3.62
N ILE A 103 -2.77 11.69 -3.70
CA ILE A 103 -2.44 12.36 -4.97
C ILE A 103 -1.11 11.84 -5.52
N LEU A 104 -0.09 11.69 -4.66
CA LEU A 104 1.20 11.13 -5.07
C LEU A 104 1.07 9.69 -5.56
N ALA A 105 0.21 8.87 -4.94
CA ALA A 105 -0.05 7.51 -5.35
C ALA A 105 -0.67 7.45 -6.76
N VAL A 106 -1.61 8.35 -7.06
CA VAL A 106 -2.21 8.48 -8.41
C VAL A 106 -1.16 8.90 -9.44
N ILE A 107 -0.32 9.89 -9.14
CA ILE A 107 0.76 10.33 -10.04
C ILE A 107 1.77 9.20 -10.26
N GLY A 108 2.14 8.48 -9.20
CA GLY A 108 3.03 7.32 -9.25
C GLY A 108 2.48 6.21 -10.14
N PHE A 109 1.17 5.92 -10.03
CA PHE A 109 0.49 4.94 -10.88
C PHE A 109 0.60 5.32 -12.36
N ILE A 110 0.25 6.56 -12.71
CA ILE A 110 0.27 7.03 -14.11
C ILE A 110 1.72 6.96 -14.66
N SER A 111 2.69 7.43 -13.89
CA SER A 111 4.10 7.40 -14.27
C SER A 111 4.59 5.97 -14.53
N TRP A 112 4.32 5.05 -13.61
CA TRP A 112 4.73 3.65 -13.74
C TRP A 112 3.98 2.91 -14.84
N GLN A 113 2.71 3.23 -15.07
CA GLN A 113 1.94 2.65 -16.17
C GLN A 113 2.53 3.08 -17.52
N ASN A 114 2.98 4.32 -17.66
CA ASN A 114 3.64 4.80 -18.87
C ASN A 114 4.99 4.10 -19.08
N LEU A 115 5.81 3.97 -18.03
CA LEU A 115 7.07 3.21 -18.10
C LEU A 115 6.84 1.73 -18.46
N TYR A 116 5.83 1.10 -17.86
CA TYR A 116 5.49 -0.30 -18.13
C TYR A 116 5.08 -0.51 -19.59
N LYS A 117 4.29 0.41 -20.16
CA LYS A 117 3.91 0.38 -21.59
C LYS A 117 5.13 0.54 -22.52
N GLN A 118 6.11 1.35 -22.13
CA GLN A 118 7.33 1.52 -22.93
C GLN A 118 8.25 0.28 -22.88
N GLN A 119 8.15 -0.53 -21.82
CA GLN A 119 8.91 -1.78 -21.68
C GLN A 119 8.30 -2.95 -22.48
N THR A 120 7.01 -2.88 -22.83
CA THR A 120 6.30 -3.94 -23.56
C THR A 120 6.20 -3.71 -25.07
N ILE A 121 6.70 -2.58 -25.57
CA ILE A 121 6.83 -2.24 -27.01
C ILE A 121 8.25 -2.58 -27.47
#